data_AF-D6LHQ4-F1
#
_entry.id   AF-D6LHQ4-F1
#
_cell.length_a   1.000
_cell.length_b   1.000
_cell.length_c   1.000
_cell.angle_alpha   90.00
_cell.angle_beta   90.00
_cell.angle_gamma   90.00
#
_symmetry.space_group_name_H-M   'P 1'
#
loop_
_entity.id
_entity.type
_entity.pdbx_description
1 polymer ?
#
loop_
_entity_poly.entity_id
_entity_poly.type
_entity_poly.pdbx_seq_one_letter_code
_entity_poly.pdbx_strand_id
1 'polypeptide(L)'
;MRKAKKTEKREIKINEKKTIKVTKKPTDEKLESALLATIILNISRTCTNHKNVWDKELRENDGIIPFKNYMEICKVRASADKIYEKYFEPTDDDIEDDVRGNFFYTEVMGKQAMKCLSGINETPILTPDDVSQKLPVGFMGTLCSWARMVKDLDTAKMKGAARRLGISEKELNKIFNFSDKYMAWVYEEISFK
;
A
#
# COMPACT_ATOMS: atom_id res chain seq x y z
N MET A 1 -18.45 -64.97 40.08
CA MET A 1 -17.56 -63.84 40.40
C MET A 1 -17.18 -63.13 39.11
N ARG A 2 -17.46 -61.82 39.01
CA ARG A 2 -17.29 -61.03 37.78
C ARG A 2 -15.79 -60.82 37.48
N LYS A 3 -15.33 -61.28 36.31
CA LYS A 3 -13.95 -61.09 35.82
C LYS A 3 -13.73 -59.61 35.47
N ALA A 4 -12.61 -59.04 35.91
CA ALA A 4 -12.20 -57.68 35.57
C ALA A 4 -11.98 -57.55 34.05
N LYS A 5 -12.57 -56.52 33.43
CA LYS A 5 -12.33 -56.19 32.01
C LYS A 5 -10.89 -55.74 31.82
N LYS A 6 -10.21 -56.31 30.83
CA LYS A 6 -8.85 -55.95 30.42
C LYS A 6 -8.84 -54.50 29.94
N THR A 7 -8.06 -53.63 30.58
CA THR A 7 -7.86 -52.25 30.12
C THR A 7 -6.92 -52.28 28.93
N GLU A 8 -7.42 -51.99 27.73
CA GLU A 8 -6.57 -51.80 26.56
C GLU A 8 -5.69 -50.57 26.77
N LYS A 9 -4.36 -50.75 26.68
CA LYS A 9 -3.43 -49.63 26.62
C LYS A 9 -3.76 -48.84 25.35
N ARG A 10 -4.19 -47.59 25.49
CA ARG A 10 -4.28 -46.66 24.35
C ARG A 10 -2.87 -46.44 23.82
N GLU A 11 -2.60 -46.91 22.61
CA GLU A 11 -1.42 -46.48 21.87
C GLU A 11 -1.56 -44.98 21.59
N ILE A 12 -0.74 -44.18 22.26
CA ILE A 12 -0.57 -42.77 21.90
C ILE A 12 0.24 -42.78 20.62
N LYS A 13 -0.43 -42.53 19.47
CA LYS A 13 0.28 -42.32 18.20
C LYS A 13 1.20 -41.11 18.37
N ILE A 14 2.50 -41.40 18.44
CA ILE A 14 3.57 -40.41 18.52
C ILE A 14 3.46 -39.50 17.29
N ASN A 15 3.39 -38.20 17.56
CA ASN A 15 3.31 -37.07 16.63
C ASN A 15 3.74 -37.40 15.20
N GLU A 16 2.80 -37.27 14.25
CA GLU A 16 3.13 -37.00 12.86
C GLU A 16 4.17 -35.87 12.85
N LYS A 17 5.37 -36.15 12.32
CA LYS A 17 6.40 -35.13 12.12
C LYS A 17 5.78 -34.07 11.20
N LYS A 18 5.28 -32.96 11.76
CA LYS A 18 4.92 -31.78 10.98
C LYS A 18 6.15 -31.42 10.16
N THR A 19 6.06 -31.61 8.85
CA THR A 19 7.09 -31.19 7.91
C THR A 19 7.25 -29.68 8.06
N ILE A 20 8.41 -29.27 8.57
CA ILE A 20 8.78 -27.86 8.63
C ILE A 20 8.97 -27.43 7.17
N LYS A 21 8.00 -26.70 6.62
CA LYS A 21 8.18 -26.02 5.33
C LYS A 21 9.21 -24.92 5.54
N VAL A 22 10.45 -25.16 5.09
CA VAL A 22 11.50 -24.14 5.10
C VAL A 22 11.25 -23.21 3.92
N THR A 23 10.73 -22.01 4.18
CA THR A 23 10.61 -20.96 3.16
C THR A 23 11.98 -20.39 2.84
N LYS A 24 12.43 -20.49 1.60
CA LYS A 24 13.70 -19.89 1.16
C LYS A 24 13.55 -18.38 1.11
N LYS A 25 14.50 -17.65 1.71
CA LYS A 25 14.54 -16.19 1.61
C LYS A 25 14.79 -15.77 0.15
N PRO A 26 13.95 -14.91 -0.45
CA PRO A 26 14.23 -14.30 -1.75
C PRO A 26 15.49 -13.43 -1.71
N THR A 27 16.03 -13.09 -2.88
CA THR A 27 17.14 -12.12 -2.96
C THR A 27 16.67 -10.75 -2.47
N ASP A 28 17.59 -9.94 -1.97
CA ASP A 28 17.25 -8.59 -1.53
C ASP A 28 16.71 -7.75 -2.70
N GLU A 29 17.17 -7.99 -3.94
CA GLU A 29 16.62 -7.37 -5.15
C GLU A 29 15.15 -7.74 -5.37
N LYS A 30 14.78 -9.02 -5.22
CA LYS A 30 13.37 -9.44 -5.35
C LYS A 30 12.50 -8.81 -4.25
N LEU A 31 12.99 -8.73 -3.01
CA LEU A 31 12.29 -8.06 -1.91
C LEU A 31 12.16 -6.55 -2.14
N GLU A 32 13.17 -5.92 -2.73
CA GLU A 32 13.14 -4.51 -3.12
C GLU A 32 12.14 -4.23 -4.23
N SER A 33 12.07 -5.10 -5.25
CA SER A 33 11.06 -5.00 -6.31
C SER A 33 9.64 -5.16 -5.75
N ALA A 34 9.42 -6.11 -4.84
CA ALA A 34 8.13 -6.28 -4.18
C ALA A 34 7.74 -5.07 -3.32
N LEU A 35 8.70 -4.49 -2.59
CA LEU A 35 8.48 -3.26 -1.83
C LEU A 35 8.13 -2.08 -2.76
N LEU A 36 8.86 -1.92 -3.85
CA LEU A 36 8.61 -0.87 -4.84
C LEU A 36 7.22 -0.99 -5.47
N ALA A 37 6.85 -2.21 -5.92
CA ALA A 37 5.53 -2.51 -6.44
C ALA A 37 4.43 -2.12 -5.43
N THR A 38 4.63 -2.49 -4.16
CA THR A 38 3.69 -2.19 -3.07
C THR A 38 3.54 -0.69 -2.83
N ILE A 39 4.65 0.06 -2.82
CA ILE A 39 4.62 1.51 -2.65
C ILE A 39 3.83 2.16 -3.79
N ILE A 40 4.11 1.78 -5.05
CA ILE A 40 3.44 2.34 -6.23
C ILE A 40 1.95 2.01 -6.21
N LEU A 41 1.58 0.76 -5.93
CA LEU A 41 0.19 0.34 -5.82
C LEU A 41 -0.55 1.10 -4.71
N ASN A 42 0.07 1.25 -3.54
CA ASN A 42 -0.54 1.96 -2.43
C ASN A 42 -0.68 3.46 -2.71
N ILE A 43 0.25 4.09 -3.46
CA ILE A 43 0.07 5.48 -3.94
C ILE A 43 -1.21 5.60 -4.77
N SER A 44 -1.43 4.69 -5.73
CA SER A 44 -2.66 4.68 -6.53
C SER A 44 -3.91 4.54 -5.66
N ARG A 45 -3.91 3.56 -4.76
CA ARG A 45 -5.04 3.32 -3.83
C ARG A 45 -5.34 4.53 -2.96
N THR A 46 -4.31 5.12 -2.35
CA THR A 46 -4.49 6.30 -1.51
C THR A 46 -4.94 7.52 -2.31
N CYS A 47 -4.46 7.74 -3.53
CA CYS A 47 -4.98 8.82 -4.38
C CYS A 47 -6.45 8.59 -4.74
N THR A 48 -6.86 7.33 -4.98
CA THR A 48 -8.27 6.97 -5.19
C THR A 48 -9.10 7.28 -3.95
N ASN A 49 -8.64 6.88 -2.77
CA ASN A 49 -9.36 7.15 -1.52
C ASN A 49 -9.42 8.64 -1.21
N HIS A 50 -8.34 9.39 -1.42
CA HIS A 50 -8.30 10.83 -1.22
C HIS A 50 -9.23 11.57 -2.19
N LYS A 51 -9.32 11.11 -3.44
CA LYS A 51 -10.31 11.60 -4.40
C LYS A 51 -11.73 11.29 -3.92
N ASN A 52 -12.00 10.09 -3.39
CA ASN A 52 -13.33 9.74 -2.87
C ASN A 52 -13.75 10.62 -1.69
N VAL A 53 -12.79 11.04 -0.85
CA VAL A 53 -13.05 12.04 0.20
C VAL A 53 -13.57 13.34 -0.40
N TRP A 54 -12.89 13.86 -1.44
CA TRP A 54 -13.36 15.06 -2.17
C TRP A 54 -14.68 14.85 -2.89
N ASP A 55 -14.88 13.72 -3.57
CA ASP A 55 -16.12 13.43 -4.29
C ASP A 55 -17.32 13.42 -3.34
N LYS A 56 -17.13 12.87 -2.13
CA LYS A 56 -18.14 12.90 -1.08
C LYS A 56 -18.41 14.33 -0.63
N GLU A 57 -17.37 15.11 -0.37
CA GLU A 57 -17.48 16.49 0.08
C GLU A 57 -18.20 17.39 -0.94
N LEU A 58 -17.88 17.23 -2.22
CA LEU A 58 -18.52 17.93 -3.34
C LEU A 58 -20.01 17.57 -3.48
N ARG A 59 -20.37 16.33 -3.17
CA ARG A 59 -21.74 15.82 -3.34
C ARG A 59 -22.64 16.11 -2.15
N GLU A 60 -22.09 16.10 -0.94
CA GLU A 60 -22.87 16.05 0.31
C GLU A 60 -22.74 17.33 1.16
N ASN A 61 -21.68 18.11 0.97
CA ASN A 61 -21.32 19.21 1.89
C ASN A 61 -21.01 20.54 1.16
N ASP A 62 -21.41 20.70 -0.10
CA ASP A 62 -21.11 21.87 -0.94
C ASP A 62 -19.61 22.24 -0.99
N GLY A 63 -18.74 21.23 -0.87
CA GLY A 63 -17.29 21.41 -0.90
C GLY A 63 -16.81 22.07 -2.18
N ILE A 64 -15.70 22.80 -2.10
CA ILE A 64 -15.08 23.43 -3.27
C ILE A 64 -13.61 23.03 -3.36
N ILE A 65 -13.23 22.44 -4.49
CA ILE A 65 -11.85 22.20 -4.88
C ILE A 65 -11.63 22.78 -6.29
N PRO A 66 -10.56 23.57 -6.52
CA PRO A 66 -10.22 24.01 -7.86
C PRO A 66 -9.95 22.80 -8.77
N PHE A 67 -10.53 22.80 -9.98
CA PHE A 67 -10.40 21.68 -10.93
C PHE A 67 -8.95 21.26 -11.18
N LYS A 68 -8.02 22.22 -11.25
CA LYS A 68 -6.58 21.94 -11.42
C LYS A 68 -6.04 21.02 -10.31
N ASN A 69 -6.43 21.24 -9.06
CA ASN A 69 -5.94 20.51 -7.89
C ASN A 69 -6.58 19.12 -7.80
N TYR A 70 -7.87 19.03 -8.09
CA TYR A 70 -8.56 17.76 -8.24
C TYR A 70 -7.88 16.88 -9.32
N MET A 71 -7.49 17.50 -10.43
CA MET A 71 -6.76 16.82 -11.50
C MET A 71 -5.35 16.36 -11.09
N GLU A 72 -4.66 17.05 -10.18
CA GLU A 72 -3.35 16.57 -9.71
C GLU A 72 -3.45 15.23 -8.97
N ILE A 73 -4.51 15.01 -8.18
CA ILE A 73 -4.79 13.71 -7.54
C ILE A 73 -4.93 12.61 -8.61
N CYS A 74 -5.74 12.88 -9.64
CA CYS A 74 -5.97 11.94 -10.74
C CYS A 74 -4.69 11.64 -11.54
N LYS A 75 -3.83 12.64 -11.76
CA LYS A 75 -2.57 12.48 -12.50
C LYS A 75 -1.55 11.65 -11.73
N VAL A 76 -1.49 11.77 -10.40
CA VAL A 76 -0.64 10.90 -9.58
C VAL A 76 -1.13 9.47 -9.65
N ARG A 77 -2.43 9.25 -9.45
CA ARG A 77 -3.04 7.92 -9.59
C ARG A 77 -2.70 7.29 -10.94
N ALA A 78 -3.01 7.99 -12.04
CA ALA A 78 -2.75 7.48 -13.39
C ALA A 78 -1.25 7.23 -13.68
N SER A 79 -0.36 8.02 -13.09
CA SER A 79 1.08 7.79 -13.23
C SER A 79 1.53 6.55 -12.46
N ALA A 80 0.99 6.33 -11.26
CA ALA A 80 1.26 5.14 -10.46
C ALA A 80 0.69 3.87 -11.11
N ASP A 81 -0.57 3.90 -11.56
CA ASP A 81 -1.23 2.80 -12.28
C ASP A 81 -0.42 2.39 -13.49
N LYS A 82 -0.04 3.35 -14.34
CA LYS A 82 0.75 3.08 -15.54
C LYS A 82 2.09 2.40 -15.25
N ILE A 83 2.76 2.78 -14.15
CA ILE A 83 4.02 2.11 -13.76
C ILE A 83 3.70 0.71 -13.23
N TYR A 84 2.65 0.56 -12.42
CA TYR A 84 2.26 -0.74 -11.89
C TYR A 84 1.92 -1.74 -13.00
N GLU A 85 0.99 -1.38 -13.88
CA GLU A 85 0.54 -2.18 -15.03
C GLU A 85 1.70 -2.58 -15.93
N LYS A 86 2.60 -1.64 -16.24
CA LYS A 86 3.70 -1.88 -17.18
C LYS A 86 4.80 -2.79 -16.63
N TYR A 87 5.06 -2.77 -15.32
CA TYR A 87 6.28 -3.36 -14.74
C TYR A 87 6.03 -4.43 -13.68
N PHE A 88 4.81 -4.52 -13.13
CA PHE A 88 4.50 -5.36 -11.99
C PHE A 88 3.20 -6.15 -12.13
N GLU A 89 2.37 -5.85 -13.13
CA GLU A 89 1.21 -6.67 -13.43
C GLU A 89 1.68 -8.01 -14.01
N PRO A 90 1.24 -9.15 -13.45
CA PRO A 90 1.63 -10.46 -13.95
C PRO A 90 1.15 -10.64 -15.38
N THR A 91 2.03 -11.11 -16.26
CA THR A 91 1.65 -11.62 -17.58
C THR A 91 1.17 -13.07 -17.47
N ASP A 92 0.46 -13.57 -18.48
CA ASP A 92 -0.01 -14.97 -18.52
C ASP A 92 1.14 -15.98 -18.44
N ASP A 93 2.37 -15.57 -18.75
CA ASP A 93 3.60 -16.36 -18.67
C ASP A 93 4.27 -16.32 -17.27
N ASP A 94 3.84 -15.42 -16.37
CA ASP A 94 4.44 -15.19 -15.04
C ASP A 94 3.89 -16.13 -13.94
N ILE A 95 3.44 -17.34 -14.29
CA ILE A 95 3.00 -18.35 -13.32
C ILE A 95 4.22 -18.97 -12.60
N GLU A 96 4.94 -18.17 -11.83
CA GLU A 96 5.72 -18.62 -10.68
C GLU A 96 4.88 -18.39 -9.42
N ASP A 97 4.12 -19.42 -9.05
CA ASP A 97 3.47 -19.57 -7.74
C ASP A 97 4.54 -19.61 -6.60
N ASP A 98 5.04 -18.46 -6.13
CA ASP A 98 5.64 -18.35 -4.78
C ASP A 98 5.72 -16.93 -4.18
N VAL A 99 5.00 -15.92 -4.71
CA VAL A 99 4.88 -14.61 -4.02
C VAL A 99 3.79 -14.68 -2.94
N ARG A 100 2.63 -15.24 -3.30
CA ARG A 100 1.45 -15.34 -2.45
C ARG A 100 1.57 -16.53 -1.51
N GLY A 101 2.15 -16.30 -0.34
CA GLY A 101 2.37 -17.33 0.69
C GLY A 101 3.80 -17.38 1.22
N ASN A 102 4.74 -16.70 0.56
CA ASN A 102 6.09 -16.54 1.08
C ASN A 102 6.11 -15.46 2.18
N PHE A 103 6.60 -15.87 3.35
CA PHE A 103 6.66 -15.04 4.54
C PHE A 103 7.42 -13.73 4.32
N PHE A 104 8.53 -13.74 3.59
CA PHE A 104 9.38 -12.56 3.42
C PHE A 104 8.72 -11.48 2.56
N TYR A 105 8.05 -11.86 1.47
CA TYR A 105 7.25 -10.90 0.69
C TYR A 105 6.08 -10.36 1.51
N THR A 106 5.35 -11.24 2.19
CA THR A 106 4.22 -10.86 3.05
C THR A 106 4.64 -9.87 4.13
N GLU A 107 5.79 -10.10 4.76
CA GLU A 107 6.35 -9.23 5.79
C GLU A 107 6.71 -7.84 5.23
N VAL A 108 7.38 -7.79 4.07
CA VAL A 108 7.77 -6.52 3.43
C VAL A 108 6.54 -5.72 3.01
N MET A 109 5.57 -6.36 2.35
CA MET A 109 4.33 -5.72 1.93
C MET A 109 3.51 -5.24 3.14
N GLY A 110 3.36 -6.09 4.17
CA GLY A 110 2.64 -5.75 5.39
C GLY A 110 3.28 -4.61 6.17
N LYS A 111 4.62 -4.60 6.31
CA LYS A 111 5.35 -3.50 6.95
C LYS A 111 5.17 -2.18 6.23
N GLN A 112 5.09 -2.18 4.89
CA GLN A 112 4.76 -0.98 4.15
C GLN A 112 3.31 -0.57 4.44
N ALA A 113 2.35 -1.46 4.20
CA ALA A 113 0.91 -1.16 4.32
C ALA A 113 0.55 -0.61 5.70
N MET A 114 1.13 -1.15 6.78
CA MET A 114 0.91 -0.66 8.15
C MET A 114 1.32 0.80 8.35
N LYS A 115 2.32 1.31 7.62
CA LYS A 115 2.73 2.73 7.71
C LYS A 115 1.72 3.69 7.10
N CYS A 116 0.88 3.19 6.20
CA CYS A 116 -0.01 4.00 5.36
C CYS A 116 -1.47 3.51 5.44
N LEU A 117 -1.79 2.75 6.50
CA LEU A 117 -3.08 2.06 6.67
C LEU A 117 -4.25 3.04 6.58
N SER A 118 -4.11 4.23 7.19
CA SER A 118 -5.13 5.28 7.17
C SER A 118 -5.47 5.81 5.79
N GLY A 119 -4.55 5.69 4.82
CA GLY A 119 -4.75 6.13 3.45
C GLY A 119 -5.18 5.04 2.48
N ILE A 120 -4.86 3.78 2.76
CA ILE A 120 -5.25 2.65 1.89
C ILE A 120 -6.58 2.01 2.28
N ASN A 121 -7.08 2.27 3.49
CA ASN A 121 -8.35 1.71 3.94
C ASN A 121 -9.52 2.27 3.11
N GLU A 122 -10.41 1.39 2.65
CA GLU A 122 -11.59 1.78 1.87
C GLU A 122 -12.56 2.63 2.69
N THR A 123 -12.65 2.34 4.00
CA THR A 123 -13.39 3.18 4.94
C THR A 123 -12.47 4.29 5.46
N PRO A 124 -12.76 5.57 5.17
CA PRO A 124 -11.97 6.68 5.66
C PRO A 124 -11.93 6.69 7.19
N ILE A 125 -10.73 6.85 7.75
CA ILE A 125 -10.54 6.94 9.20
C ILE A 125 -10.59 8.41 9.61
N LEU A 126 -11.50 8.77 10.52
CA LEU A 126 -11.52 10.10 11.12
C LEU A 126 -10.26 10.30 11.98
N THR A 127 -9.45 11.30 11.65
CA THR A 127 -8.27 11.65 12.43
C THR A 127 -8.54 12.84 13.37
N PRO A 128 -7.77 13.00 14.47
CA PRO A 128 -7.86 14.20 15.31
C PRO A 128 -7.63 15.50 14.53
N ASP A 129 -6.72 15.48 13.55
CA ASP A 129 -6.44 16.63 12.70
C ASP A 129 -7.65 17.00 11.83
N ASP A 130 -8.35 16.01 11.28
CA ASP A 130 -9.59 16.25 10.52
C ASP A 130 -10.61 16.99 11.39
N VAL A 131 -10.78 16.59 12.66
CA VAL A 131 -11.70 17.26 13.59
C VAL A 131 -11.23 18.67 13.91
N SER A 132 -9.96 18.84 14.27
CA SER A 132 -9.41 20.12 14.72
C SER A 132 -9.43 21.20 13.63
N GLN A 133 -9.19 20.80 12.38
CA GLN A 133 -9.14 21.68 11.22
C GLN A 133 -10.47 21.69 10.43
N LYS A 134 -11.50 20.99 10.93
CA LYS A 134 -12.82 20.86 10.29
C LYS A 134 -12.72 20.35 8.84
N LEU A 135 -11.84 19.38 8.61
CA LEU A 135 -11.61 18.78 7.30
C LEU A 135 -12.56 17.58 7.10
N PRO A 136 -12.80 17.18 5.84
CA PRO A 136 -13.58 15.98 5.54
C PRO A 136 -12.99 14.73 6.19
N VAL A 137 -13.86 13.80 6.57
CA VAL A 137 -13.44 12.56 7.25
C VAL A 137 -12.42 11.78 6.41
N GLY A 138 -11.24 11.55 6.98
CA GLY A 138 -10.15 10.81 6.34
C GLY A 138 -9.30 11.63 5.38
N PHE A 139 -9.50 12.95 5.30
CA PHE A 139 -8.67 13.84 4.49
C PHE A 139 -7.20 13.77 4.91
N MET A 140 -6.90 14.00 6.19
CA MET A 140 -5.53 13.96 6.72
C MET A 140 -4.97 12.54 6.74
N GLY A 141 -5.82 11.54 7.04
CA GLY A 141 -5.40 10.13 7.03
C GLY A 141 -4.87 9.68 5.66
N THR A 142 -5.52 10.11 4.59
CA THR A 142 -5.13 9.84 3.20
C THR A 142 -3.98 10.73 2.74
N LEU A 143 -3.99 12.03 3.06
CA LEU A 143 -2.91 12.96 2.72
C LEU A 143 -1.56 12.56 3.33
N CYS A 144 -1.54 12.26 4.64
CA CYS A 144 -0.31 11.86 5.34
C CYS A 144 0.25 10.53 4.82
N SER A 145 -0.62 9.57 4.52
CA SER A 145 -0.23 8.30 3.92
C SER A 145 0.39 8.51 2.54
N TRP A 146 -0.23 9.34 1.71
CA TRP A 146 0.30 9.69 0.38
C TRP A 146 1.68 10.34 0.48
N ALA A 147 1.83 11.40 1.29
CA ALA A 147 3.11 12.08 1.50
C ALA A 147 4.21 11.12 1.97
N ARG A 148 3.86 10.19 2.86
CA ARG A 148 4.78 9.17 3.34
C ARG A 148 5.23 8.20 2.24
N MET A 149 4.32 7.73 1.39
CA MET A 149 4.68 6.82 0.31
C MET A 149 5.52 7.49 -0.77
N VAL A 150 5.23 8.74 -1.09
CA VAL A 150 6.07 9.56 -1.98
C VAL A 150 7.49 9.66 -1.42
N LYS A 151 7.62 9.91 -0.11
CA LYS A 151 8.93 9.94 0.56
C LYS A 151 9.63 8.58 0.57
N ASP A 152 8.91 7.49 0.82
CA ASP A 152 9.47 6.12 0.78
C ASP A 152 9.96 5.78 -0.65
N LEU A 153 9.22 6.20 -1.68
CA LEU A 153 9.58 6.04 -3.10
C LEU A 153 10.82 6.87 -3.50
N ASP A 154 11.00 8.05 -2.92
CA ASP A 154 12.09 8.97 -3.25
C ASP A 154 13.47 8.55 -2.68
N THR A 155 13.53 7.46 -1.92
CA THR A 155 14.78 6.97 -1.34
C THR A 155 15.77 6.44 -2.40
N ALA A 156 17.07 6.56 -2.13
CA ALA A 156 18.12 6.03 -3.01
C ALA A 156 17.95 4.52 -3.29
N LYS A 157 17.45 3.78 -2.28
CA LYS A 157 17.14 2.35 -2.39
C LYS A 157 16.05 2.07 -3.43
N MET A 158 14.92 2.77 -3.35
CA MET A 158 13.80 2.59 -4.28
C MET A 158 14.12 3.12 -5.69
N LYS A 159 14.83 4.25 -5.79
CA LYS A 159 15.37 4.72 -7.08
C LYS A 159 16.36 3.73 -7.70
N GLY A 160 17.16 3.04 -6.88
CA GLY A 160 18.04 1.95 -7.32
C GLY A 160 17.26 0.76 -7.87
N ALA A 161 16.23 0.31 -7.14
CA ALA A 161 15.35 -0.77 -7.57
C ALA A 161 14.61 -0.44 -8.87
N ALA A 162 14.05 0.77 -8.97
CA ALA A 162 13.36 1.23 -10.17
C ALA A 162 14.27 1.23 -11.41
N ARG A 163 15.52 1.70 -11.27
CA ARG A 163 16.51 1.67 -12.36
C ARG A 163 16.84 0.25 -12.82
N ARG A 164 16.99 -0.71 -11.90
CA ARG A 164 17.25 -2.11 -12.26
C ARG A 164 16.08 -2.76 -13.00
N LEU A 165 14.85 -2.33 -12.70
CA LEU A 165 13.63 -2.77 -13.41
C LEU A 165 13.37 -2.00 -14.71
N GLY A 166 14.22 -1.04 -15.09
CA GLY A 166 14.04 -0.24 -16.30
C GLY A 166 12.90 0.80 -16.22
N ILE A 167 12.47 1.16 -15.00
CA ILE A 167 11.53 2.27 -14.79
C ILE A 167 12.30 3.58 -14.95
N SER A 168 11.86 4.44 -15.86
CA SER A 168 12.58 5.68 -16.14
C SER A 168 12.41 6.70 -15.01
N GLU A 169 13.44 7.50 -14.77
CA GLU A 169 13.37 8.62 -13.82
C GLU A 169 12.25 9.60 -14.18
N LYS A 170 12.00 9.79 -15.48
CA LYS A 170 10.89 10.62 -15.99
C LYS A 170 9.51 10.08 -15.57
N GLU A 171 9.33 8.76 -15.52
CA GLU A 171 8.07 8.15 -15.06
C GLU A 171 7.87 8.38 -13.56
N LEU A 172 8.90 8.17 -12.74
CA LEU A 172 8.84 8.45 -11.30
C LEU A 172 8.63 9.94 -10.98
N ASN A 173 9.34 10.82 -11.69
CA ASN A 173 9.24 12.27 -11.47
C ASN A 173 7.83 12.83 -11.73
N LYS A 174 6.99 12.15 -12.52
CA LYS A 174 5.58 12.56 -12.65
C LYS A 174 4.82 12.39 -11.33
N ILE A 175 5.04 11.27 -10.63
CA ILE A 175 4.42 11.03 -9.31
C ILE A 175 4.84 12.14 -8.35
N PHE A 176 6.14 12.44 -8.29
CA PHE A 176 6.67 13.49 -7.40
C PHE A 176 6.11 14.87 -7.76
N ASN A 177 6.26 15.31 -9.01
CA ASN A 177 5.84 16.65 -9.42
C ASN A 177 4.36 16.94 -9.20
N PHE A 178 3.47 15.98 -9.48
CA PHE A 178 2.04 16.17 -9.27
C PHE A 178 1.67 16.06 -7.78
N SER A 179 2.36 15.19 -7.02
CA SER A 179 2.19 15.12 -5.56
C SER A 179 2.60 16.43 -4.89
N ASP A 180 3.76 16.97 -5.24
CA ASP A 180 4.28 18.22 -4.67
C ASP A 180 3.37 19.39 -4.97
N LYS A 181 2.86 19.51 -6.20
CA LYS A 181 1.87 20.54 -6.57
C LYS A 181 0.60 20.45 -5.74
N TYR A 182 0.09 19.23 -5.54
CA TYR A 182 -1.12 19.03 -4.76
C TYR A 182 -0.87 19.34 -3.28
N MET A 183 0.20 18.80 -2.70
CA MET A 183 0.54 18.99 -1.29
C MET A 183 0.88 20.45 -0.95
N ALA A 184 1.57 21.17 -1.84
CA ALA A 184 1.83 22.59 -1.69
C ALA A 184 0.52 23.38 -1.61
N TRP A 185 -0.43 23.10 -2.50
CA TRP A 185 -1.74 23.75 -2.45
C TRP A 185 -2.51 23.44 -1.16
N VAL A 186 -2.52 22.18 -0.71
CA VAL A 186 -3.18 21.84 0.56
C VAL A 186 -2.56 22.61 1.72
N TYR A 187 -1.23 22.70 1.76
CA TYR A 187 -0.50 23.45 2.78
C TYR A 187 -0.74 24.96 2.74
N GLU A 188 -0.94 25.53 1.55
CA GLU A 188 -1.13 26.97 1.37
C GLU A 188 -2.59 27.41 1.60
N GLU A 189 -3.56 26.58 1.21
CA GLU A 189 -4.96 26.98 1.06
C GLU A 189 -5.95 26.24 1.99
N ILE A 190 -5.57 25.09 2.57
CA ILE A 190 -6.49 24.24 3.34
C ILE A 190 -6.05 24.09 4.80
N SER A 191 -4.83 23.59 5.03
CA SER A 191 -4.30 23.39 6.38
C SER A 191 -3.38 24.54 6.75
N PHE A 192 -3.27 24.87 8.05
CA PHE A 192 -2.42 25.92 8.64
C PHE A 192 -2.95 27.38 8.62
N LYS A 193 -4.26 27.58 8.81
CA LYS A 193 -4.82 28.81 9.42
C LYS A 193 -5.50 28.49 10.74
#